data_AF-A0A0N0D6F1-F1
#
_entry.id   AF-A0A0N0D6F1-F1
#
_cell.length_a   1.000
_cell.length_b   1.000
_cell.length_c   1.000
_cell.angle_alpha   90.00
_cell.angle_beta   90.00
_cell.angle_gamma   90.00
#
_symmetry.space_group_name_H-M   'P 1'
#
loop_
_entity.id
_entity.type
_entity.pdbx_description
1 polymer ?
#
loop_
_entity_poly.entity_id
_entity_poly.type
_entity_poly.pdbx_seq_one_letter_code
_entity_poly.pdbx_strand_id
1 'polypeptide(L)'
;MQYSQHNYEMKPDNTGHYSMYGQNDYTNIKINTDNKPEINYDILITEDDTPVDNFFCEKQLRLLPDSLKASWDRETPYIVVADVGIYEEIPDKPIVPDVFLSLDVQYAENIWEKKNRCYMIGIFGKPPELVIEVVSNKVGRENTTKLDKYASMGIKYYAIFDPDLHILPRKLHAYQLFNQSYILLPKNNINNCIWFEDLNVGLKIQEGVIEGM
;
A
#
# COMPACT_ATOMS: atom_id res chain seq x y z
N MET A 1 23.60 5.12 -11.80
CA MET A 1 23.21 6.53 -12.07
C MET A 1 22.35 6.96 -10.90
N GLN A 2 22.73 8.02 -10.18
CA GLN A 2 21.87 8.60 -9.14
C GLN A 2 20.63 9.19 -9.82
N TYR A 3 19.43 8.80 -9.39
CA TYR A 3 18.20 9.42 -9.86
C TYR A 3 18.05 10.80 -9.24
N SER A 4 17.66 11.79 -10.05
CA SER A 4 17.27 13.09 -9.53
C SER A 4 15.96 12.94 -8.78
N GLN A 5 15.99 13.07 -7.45
CA GLN A 5 14.82 13.55 -6.72
C GLN A 5 14.47 14.90 -7.36
N HIS A 6 13.34 14.95 -8.05
CA HIS A 6 12.83 16.20 -8.58
C HIS A 6 12.38 17.01 -7.35
N ASN A 7 12.96 18.19 -7.16
CA ASN A 7 12.42 19.14 -6.22
C ASN A 7 11.20 19.78 -6.87
N TYR A 8 10.01 19.48 -6.34
CA TYR A 8 8.78 20.13 -6.75
C TYR A 8 8.57 21.38 -5.88
N GLU A 9 8.57 22.56 -6.49
CA GLU A 9 8.15 23.80 -5.84
C GLU A 9 6.73 24.14 -6.31
N MET A 10 5.75 23.92 -5.44
CA MET A 10 4.37 24.33 -5.64
C MET A 10 4.01 25.28 -4.50
N LYS A 11 3.95 26.58 -4.78
CA LYS A 11 3.62 27.62 -3.79
C LYS A 11 2.39 28.41 -4.27
N PRO A 12 1.39 28.65 -3.40
CA PRO A 12 0.61 29.87 -3.51
C PRO A 12 1.54 31.04 -3.14
N ASP A 13 1.58 32.11 -3.93
CA ASP A 13 2.54 33.21 -3.76
C ASP A 13 2.65 33.70 -2.30
N ASN A 14 3.90 33.86 -1.85
CA ASN A 14 4.39 34.38 -0.56
C ASN A 14 4.45 33.41 0.64
N THR A 15 5.63 32.83 0.88
CA THR A 15 6.57 33.19 1.98
C THR A 15 7.72 32.17 2.04
N GLY A 16 8.79 32.56 2.75
CA GLY A 16 10.15 32.05 2.57
C GLY A 16 10.45 30.64 3.09
N HIS A 17 11.59 30.14 2.58
CA HIS A 17 12.42 28.99 3.00
C HIS A 17 11.90 28.02 4.07
N TYR A 18 11.93 26.71 3.75
CA TYR A 18 12.72 25.71 4.49
C TYR A 18 13.17 24.58 3.53
N SER A 19 14.44 24.17 3.66
CA SER A 19 15.02 22.98 3.06
C SER A 19 15.23 21.97 4.18
N MET A 20 14.77 20.73 3.99
CA MET A 20 15.21 19.57 4.77
C MET A 20 15.09 18.31 3.89
N TYR A 21 16.16 17.93 3.20
CA TYR A 21 16.38 16.55 2.77
C TYR A 21 17.75 16.11 3.27
N GLY A 22 17.76 15.17 4.21
CA GLY A 22 18.95 14.45 4.63
C GLY A 22 19.24 13.30 3.66
N GLN A 23 20.48 13.20 3.22
CA GLN A 23 21.02 12.05 2.49
C GLN A 23 21.29 10.92 3.47
N ASN A 24 20.82 9.71 3.17
CA ASN A 24 21.35 8.48 3.76
C ASN A 24 21.84 7.56 2.64
N ASP A 25 23.10 7.13 2.78
CA ASP A 25 23.75 6.11 1.95
C ASP A 25 23.47 4.71 2.53
N TYR A 26 22.94 3.79 1.72
CA TYR A 26 22.91 2.36 2.05
C TYR A 26 23.54 1.53 0.93
N THR A 27 24.42 0.64 1.34
CA THR A 27 25.28 -0.22 0.50
C THR A 27 24.52 -1.39 -0.12
N ASN A 28 24.77 -1.63 -1.40
CA ASN A 28 24.21 -2.73 -2.20
C ASN A 28 24.62 -4.13 -1.74
N ILE A 29 23.63 -4.99 -1.50
CA ILE A 29 23.79 -6.45 -1.44
C ILE A 29 23.62 -7.01 -2.86
N LYS A 30 24.67 -7.61 -3.42
CA LYS A 30 24.60 -8.37 -4.67
C LYS A 30 23.98 -9.73 -4.41
N ILE A 31 22.80 -9.98 -4.96
CA ILE A 31 22.22 -11.32 -5.03
C ILE A 31 22.74 -11.99 -6.31
N ASN A 32 23.39 -13.14 -6.16
CA ASN A 32 23.88 -13.98 -7.25
C ASN A 32 22.70 -14.80 -7.82
N THR A 33 22.35 -14.62 -9.08
CA THR A 33 21.23 -15.33 -9.74
C THR A 33 21.77 -16.34 -10.76
N ASP A 34 22.03 -17.56 -10.32
CA ASP A 34 22.25 -18.68 -11.23
C ASP A 34 20.91 -19.39 -11.51
N ASN A 35 20.55 -19.44 -12.80
CA ASN A 35 19.46 -20.20 -13.42
C ASN A 35 18.02 -19.96 -12.92
N LYS A 36 17.49 -18.76 -13.20
CA LYS A 36 16.04 -18.53 -13.30
C LYS A 36 15.67 -18.37 -14.78
N PRO A 37 14.59 -18.98 -15.30
CA PRO A 37 14.11 -18.70 -16.65
C PRO A 37 13.94 -17.20 -16.85
N GLU A 38 14.36 -16.69 -18.01
CA GLU A 38 14.32 -15.26 -18.32
C GLU A 38 12.87 -14.78 -18.33
N ILE A 39 12.52 -13.94 -17.35
CA ILE A 39 11.17 -13.40 -17.19
C ILE A 39 11.03 -12.22 -18.15
N ASN A 40 10.04 -12.28 -19.05
CA ASN A 40 9.67 -11.13 -19.87
C ASN A 40 8.80 -10.17 -19.02
N TYR A 41 9.33 -9.00 -18.71
CA TYR A 41 8.65 -7.98 -17.90
C TYR A 41 7.85 -6.96 -18.74
N ASP A 42 7.98 -6.96 -20.07
CA ASP A 42 7.29 -6.01 -20.94
C ASP A 42 5.77 -6.22 -20.97
N ILE A 43 5.33 -7.40 -20.59
CA ILE A 43 3.92 -7.79 -20.49
C ILE A 43 3.25 -7.31 -19.19
N LEU A 44 4.00 -6.75 -18.24
CA LEU A 44 3.44 -6.20 -17.01
C LEU A 44 2.52 -5.01 -17.31
N ILE A 45 1.41 -4.94 -16.58
CA ILE A 45 0.51 -3.80 -16.50
C ILE A 45 0.88 -3.10 -15.19
N THR A 46 1.60 -2.00 -15.31
CA THR A 46 2.06 -1.19 -14.17
C THR A 46 1.27 0.11 -14.02
N GLU A 47 0.52 0.47 -15.05
CA GLU A 47 -0.36 1.61 -15.15
C GLU A 47 -1.60 1.19 -15.96
N ASP A 48 -2.79 1.63 -15.57
CA ASP A 48 -4.05 1.29 -16.26
C ASP A 48 -4.64 2.43 -17.11
N ASP A 49 -4.00 3.62 -17.08
CA ASP A 49 -4.37 4.86 -17.78
C ASP A 49 -5.88 5.21 -17.68
N THR A 50 -6.56 4.77 -16.62
CA THR A 50 -8.01 4.95 -16.46
C THR A 50 -8.29 5.86 -15.24
N PRO A 51 -8.74 7.11 -15.43
CA PRO A 51 -9.10 7.98 -14.31
C PRO A 51 -10.48 7.57 -13.77
N VAL A 52 -10.53 7.03 -12.55
CA VAL A 52 -11.79 6.47 -11.99
C VAL A 52 -12.10 6.91 -10.56
N ASP A 53 -11.13 7.41 -9.79
CA ASP A 53 -11.37 7.72 -8.38
C ASP A 53 -12.24 8.96 -8.18
N ASN A 54 -13.09 8.89 -7.15
CA ASN A 54 -13.78 10.07 -6.66
C ASN A 54 -12.86 10.91 -5.75
N PHE A 55 -13.24 12.16 -5.49
CA PHE A 55 -12.42 13.07 -4.67
C PHE A 55 -12.10 12.52 -3.28
N PHE A 56 -13.02 11.77 -2.66
CA PHE A 56 -12.76 11.21 -1.34
C PHE A 56 -11.68 10.12 -1.39
N CYS A 57 -11.78 9.18 -2.34
CA CYS A 57 -10.81 8.10 -2.51
C CYS A 57 -9.42 8.63 -2.83
N GLU A 58 -9.30 9.58 -3.77
CA GLU A 58 -8.01 10.22 -4.09
C GLU A 58 -7.33 10.79 -2.84
N LYS A 59 -8.07 11.47 -1.95
CA LYS A 59 -7.51 11.95 -0.69
C LYS A 59 -7.04 10.80 0.20
N GLN A 60 -7.82 9.72 0.32
CA GLN A 60 -7.43 8.59 1.15
C GLN A 60 -6.15 7.91 0.66
N LEU A 61 -5.97 7.76 -0.66
CA LEU A 61 -4.76 7.18 -1.27
C LEU A 61 -3.49 7.96 -0.90
N ARG A 62 -3.58 9.28 -0.68
CA ARG A 62 -2.45 10.08 -0.18
C ARG A 62 -2.34 10.03 1.35
N LEU A 63 -3.45 10.24 2.04
CA LEU A 63 -3.47 10.43 3.49
C LEU A 63 -3.06 9.19 4.25
N LEU A 64 -3.48 7.99 3.83
CA LEU A 64 -3.19 6.76 4.54
C LEU A 64 -1.68 6.44 4.58
N PRO A 65 -0.94 6.39 3.45
CA PRO A 65 0.51 6.25 3.47
C PRO A 65 1.22 7.36 4.23
N ASP A 66 0.84 8.61 4.02
CA ASP A 66 1.52 9.76 4.62
C ASP A 66 1.31 9.84 6.13
N SER A 67 0.11 9.49 6.61
CA SER A 67 -0.18 9.40 8.04
C SER A 67 0.68 8.35 8.73
N LEU A 68 0.88 7.19 8.09
CA LEU A 68 1.76 6.15 8.63
C LEU A 68 3.21 6.65 8.66
N LYS A 69 3.72 7.20 7.56
CA LYS A 69 5.08 7.73 7.48
C LYS A 69 5.35 8.84 8.49
N ALA A 70 4.37 9.71 8.76
CA ALA A 70 4.50 10.82 9.69
C ALA A 70 4.41 10.41 11.16
N SER A 71 3.67 9.33 11.48
CA SER A 71 3.44 8.90 12.86
C SER A 71 4.29 7.70 13.31
N TRP A 72 4.91 6.98 12.37
CA TRP A 72 5.62 5.75 12.69
C TRP A 72 7.15 5.92 12.61
N ASP A 73 7.76 6.09 13.78
CA ASP A 73 9.20 6.15 13.93
C ASP A 73 9.80 4.73 13.91
N ARG A 74 9.98 4.18 12.70
CA ARG A 74 10.56 2.87 12.45
C ARG A 74 11.90 3.02 11.71
N GLU A 75 12.98 2.54 12.31
CA GLU A 75 14.33 2.59 11.72
C GLU A 75 14.54 1.58 10.57
N THR A 76 13.95 0.39 10.70
CA THR A 76 14.07 -0.68 9.69
C THR A 76 13.22 -0.38 8.46
N PRO A 77 13.69 -0.67 7.24
CA PRO A 77 13.00 -0.35 6.00
C PRO A 77 11.58 -0.90 5.92
N TYR A 78 10.70 -0.16 5.26
CA TYR A 78 9.36 -0.60 4.89
C TYR A 78 8.90 0.15 3.63
N ILE A 79 7.92 -0.42 2.94
CA ILE A 79 7.22 0.20 1.83
C ILE A 79 5.76 0.36 2.23
N VAL A 80 5.26 1.60 2.19
CA VAL A 80 3.82 1.89 2.21
C VAL A 80 3.47 2.75 1.01
N VAL A 81 2.59 2.24 0.16
CA VAL A 81 2.23 2.84 -1.13
C VAL A 81 0.76 2.68 -1.38
N ALA A 82 0.24 3.54 -2.25
CA ALA A 82 -1.12 3.52 -2.72
C ALA A 82 -1.16 3.23 -4.22
N ASP A 83 -2.22 2.54 -4.66
CA ASP A 83 -2.50 2.26 -6.08
C ASP A 83 -1.31 1.60 -6.82
N VAL A 84 -0.69 0.60 -6.20
CA VAL A 84 0.41 -0.18 -6.79
C VAL A 84 0.04 -1.65 -6.88
N GLY A 85 0.10 -2.20 -8.09
CA GLY A 85 -0.24 -3.60 -8.35
C GLY A 85 0.67 -4.62 -7.66
N ILE A 86 0.05 -5.65 -7.10
CA ILE A 86 0.69 -6.83 -6.53
C ILE A 86 0.57 -7.99 -7.53
N TYR A 87 1.72 -8.55 -7.90
CA TYR A 87 1.85 -9.72 -8.76
C TYR A 87 2.29 -10.93 -7.93
N GLU A 88 1.49 -12.00 -7.97
CA GLU A 88 1.86 -13.30 -7.44
C GLU A 88 2.78 -14.03 -8.43
N GLU A 89 2.34 -14.13 -9.69
CA GLU A 89 3.08 -14.73 -10.81
C GLU A 89 2.93 -13.90 -12.09
N ILE A 90 3.79 -14.14 -13.07
CA ILE A 90 3.70 -13.59 -14.44
C ILE A 90 3.22 -14.73 -15.35
N PRO A 91 2.27 -14.50 -16.29
CA PRO A 91 1.77 -13.21 -16.78
C PRO A 91 0.41 -12.77 -16.18
N ASP A 92 0.09 -13.21 -14.97
CA ASP A 92 -1.24 -12.96 -14.38
C ASP A 92 -1.53 -11.47 -14.20
N LYS A 93 -2.82 -11.10 -14.15
CA LYS A 93 -3.20 -9.71 -13.85
C LYS A 93 -2.87 -9.38 -12.39
N PRO A 94 -2.36 -8.17 -12.12
CA PRO A 94 -2.13 -7.75 -10.75
C PRO A 94 -3.47 -7.58 -10.03
N ILE A 95 -3.43 -7.75 -8.72
CA ILE A 95 -4.44 -7.15 -7.85
C ILE A 95 -3.91 -5.79 -7.39
N VAL A 96 -4.75 -4.76 -7.49
CA VAL A 96 -4.37 -3.39 -7.10
C VAL A 96 -5.15 -3.04 -5.83
N PRO A 97 -4.49 -2.98 -4.67
CA PRO A 97 -5.07 -2.42 -3.45
C PRO A 97 -5.03 -0.89 -3.48
N ASP A 98 -5.94 -0.27 -2.72
CA ASP A 98 -5.87 1.17 -2.50
C ASP A 98 -4.59 1.53 -1.73
N VAL A 99 -4.25 0.78 -0.68
CA VAL A 99 -2.99 0.93 0.05
C VAL A 99 -2.46 -0.43 0.49
N PHE A 100 -1.14 -0.61 0.48
CA PHE A 100 -0.51 -1.72 1.19
C PHE A 100 0.75 -1.30 1.96
N LEU A 101 1.08 -2.09 2.98
CA LEU A 101 2.30 -2.00 3.79
C LEU A 101 3.07 -3.32 3.71
N SER A 102 4.36 -3.22 3.38
CA SER A 102 5.31 -4.32 3.42
C SER A 102 6.53 -3.95 4.27
N LEU A 103 6.81 -4.71 5.32
CA LEU A 103 7.91 -4.50 6.26
C LEU A 103 9.19 -5.16 5.79
N ASP A 104 10.33 -4.64 6.22
CA ASP A 104 11.65 -5.21 6.02
C ASP A 104 12.00 -5.43 4.53
N VAL A 105 11.47 -4.54 3.69
CA VAL A 105 11.73 -4.47 2.25
C VAL A 105 12.10 -3.05 1.83
N GLN A 106 12.77 -2.94 0.69
CA GLN A 106 13.20 -1.67 0.10
C GLN A 106 12.93 -1.68 -1.40
N TYR A 107 12.78 -0.49 -1.98
CA TYR A 107 12.68 -0.34 -3.42
C TYR A 107 13.96 -0.83 -4.11
N ALA A 108 13.82 -1.29 -5.35
CA ALA A 108 14.97 -1.47 -6.22
C ALA A 108 15.62 -0.11 -6.52
N GLU A 109 16.94 -0.08 -6.75
CA GLU A 109 17.67 1.16 -7.04
C GLU A 109 17.08 1.93 -8.24
N ASN A 110 16.67 1.19 -9.29
CA ASN A 110 16.06 1.75 -10.49
C ASN A 110 14.56 1.49 -10.52
N ILE A 111 13.77 2.35 -9.87
CA ILE A 111 12.31 2.25 -9.89
C ILE A 111 11.69 2.45 -11.27
N TRP A 112 12.40 3.01 -12.25
CA TRP A 112 11.88 3.27 -13.59
C TRP A 112 11.92 2.04 -14.50
N GLU A 113 12.69 1.02 -14.16
CA GLU A 113 12.64 -0.26 -14.85
C GLU A 113 11.27 -0.91 -14.65
N LYS A 114 10.65 -1.37 -15.74
CA LYS A 114 9.26 -1.88 -15.73
C LYS A 114 9.00 -2.96 -14.67
N LYS A 115 9.96 -3.86 -14.45
CA LYS A 115 9.93 -4.90 -13.41
C LYS A 115 9.93 -4.39 -11.96
N ASN A 116 10.36 -3.14 -11.74
CA ASN A 116 10.50 -2.51 -10.43
C ASN A 116 9.35 -1.54 -10.12
N ARG A 117 8.40 -1.37 -11.05
CA ARG A 117 7.23 -0.46 -10.92
C ARG A 117 6.01 -1.12 -10.26
N CYS A 118 6.12 -2.38 -9.85
CA CYS A 118 5.08 -3.12 -9.16
C CYS A 118 5.65 -3.97 -8.02
N TYR A 119 4.77 -4.48 -7.17
CA TYR A 119 5.16 -5.38 -6.10
C TYR A 119 5.06 -6.84 -6.58
N MET A 120 6.18 -7.42 -6.97
CA MET A 120 6.24 -8.84 -7.34
C MET A 120 6.63 -9.70 -6.15
N ILE A 121 5.74 -10.58 -5.68
CA ILE A 121 5.99 -11.45 -4.51
C ILE A 121 7.26 -12.28 -4.72
N GLY A 122 7.48 -12.83 -5.92
CA GLY A 122 8.68 -13.61 -6.23
C GLY A 122 9.99 -12.80 -6.32
N ILE A 123 9.94 -11.46 -6.34
CA ILE A 123 11.13 -10.57 -6.27
C ILE A 123 11.34 -10.10 -4.84
N PHE A 124 10.27 -9.67 -4.16
CA PHE A 124 10.33 -9.22 -2.76
C PHE A 124 10.46 -10.38 -1.77
N GLY A 125 10.20 -11.61 -2.19
CA GLY A 125 10.32 -12.84 -1.39
C GLY A 125 9.16 -13.10 -0.45
N LYS A 126 8.20 -12.18 -0.33
CA LYS A 126 7.02 -12.29 0.55
C LYS A 126 5.85 -11.40 0.09
N PRO A 127 4.60 -11.73 0.43
CA PRO A 127 3.48 -10.80 0.27
C PRO A 127 3.61 -9.58 1.20
N PRO A 128 2.89 -8.47 0.92
CA PRO A 128 2.70 -7.40 1.90
C PRO A 128 2.00 -7.89 3.16
N GLU A 129 2.31 -7.29 4.30
CA GLU A 129 1.71 -7.64 5.58
C GLU A 129 0.28 -7.12 5.72
N LEU A 130 -0.01 -5.92 5.22
CA LEU A 130 -1.31 -5.27 5.35
C LEU A 130 -1.76 -4.69 4.01
N VAL A 131 -3.00 -4.96 3.64
CA VAL A 131 -3.72 -4.28 2.56
C VAL A 131 -4.91 -3.53 3.14
N ILE A 132 -5.19 -2.33 2.62
CA ILE A 132 -6.34 -1.49 2.97
C ILE A 132 -7.12 -1.19 1.68
N GLU A 133 -8.44 -1.33 1.75
CA GLU A 133 -9.39 -0.89 0.70
C GLU A 133 -10.35 0.16 1.27
N VAL A 134 -10.73 1.13 0.45
CA VAL A 134 -11.59 2.26 0.76
C VAL A 134 -12.86 2.14 -0.08
N VAL A 135 -13.95 1.79 0.57
CA VAL A 135 -15.25 1.63 -0.09
C VAL A 135 -15.78 3.00 -0.51
N SER A 136 -16.07 3.13 -1.80
CA SER A 136 -16.49 4.40 -2.39
C SER A 136 -17.92 4.38 -2.95
N ASN A 137 -18.48 3.18 -3.15
CA ASN A 137 -19.83 2.95 -3.63
C ASN A 137 -20.27 1.49 -3.35
N LYS A 138 -21.50 1.14 -3.75
CA LYS A 138 -22.07 -0.22 -3.59
C LYS A 138 -21.65 -1.23 -4.67
N VAL A 139 -20.93 -0.79 -5.69
CA VAL A 139 -20.57 -1.59 -6.89
C VAL A 139 -19.24 -2.32 -6.71
N GLY A 140 -18.41 -1.90 -5.74
CA GLY A 140 -17.14 -2.53 -5.40
C GLY A 140 -17.32 -4.00 -5.00
N ARG A 141 -16.73 -4.92 -5.78
CA ARG A 141 -16.62 -6.37 -5.46
C ARG A 141 -15.58 -6.64 -4.35
N GLU A 142 -15.33 -5.65 -3.49
CA GLU A 142 -14.33 -5.67 -2.42
C GLU A 142 -14.65 -6.72 -1.36
N ASN A 143 -15.92 -7.13 -1.24
CA ASN A 143 -16.38 -7.99 -0.16
C ASN A 143 -16.19 -9.51 -0.39
N THR A 144 -15.84 -9.97 -1.60
CA THR A 144 -15.71 -11.42 -1.88
C THR A 144 -14.53 -11.76 -2.77
N THR A 145 -14.45 -11.22 -3.99
CA THR A 145 -13.39 -11.64 -4.94
C THR A 145 -11.99 -11.18 -4.54
N LYS A 146 -11.84 -9.93 -4.06
CA LYS A 146 -10.54 -9.42 -3.59
C LYS A 146 -10.09 -10.12 -2.30
N LEU A 147 -11.02 -10.36 -1.38
CA LEU A 147 -10.76 -11.05 -0.11
C LEU A 147 -10.16 -12.44 -0.34
N ASP A 148 -10.78 -13.27 -1.20
CA ASP A 148 -10.28 -14.61 -1.50
C ASP A 148 -8.91 -14.56 -2.20
N LYS A 149 -8.69 -13.58 -3.08
CA LYS A 149 -7.41 -13.41 -3.78
C LYS A 149 -6.29 -12.98 -2.84
N TYR A 150 -6.54 -12.05 -1.92
CA TYR A 150 -5.56 -11.66 -0.91
C TYR A 150 -5.23 -12.83 0.03
N ALA A 151 -6.22 -13.64 0.38
CA ALA A 151 -6.01 -14.83 1.19
C ALA A 151 -5.14 -15.87 0.45
N SER A 152 -5.38 -16.09 -0.85
CA SER A 152 -4.58 -17.02 -1.67
C SER A 152 -3.12 -16.57 -1.79
N MET A 153 -2.88 -15.26 -1.87
CA MET A 153 -1.54 -14.67 -1.92
C MET A 153 -0.80 -14.69 -0.58
N GLY A 154 -1.46 -15.07 0.52
CA GLY A 154 -0.86 -15.10 1.85
C GLY A 154 -0.75 -13.74 2.55
N ILE A 155 -1.51 -12.73 2.12
CA ILE A 155 -1.49 -11.41 2.76
C ILE A 155 -2.08 -11.51 4.17
N LYS A 156 -1.29 -11.08 5.16
CA LYS A 156 -1.58 -11.38 6.57
C LYS A 156 -2.80 -10.62 7.09
N TYR A 157 -2.88 -9.33 6.81
CA TYR A 157 -3.97 -8.47 7.25
C TYR A 157 -4.66 -7.79 6.06
N TYR A 158 -5.99 -7.77 6.14
CA TYR A 158 -6.84 -7.09 5.17
C TYR A 158 -7.79 -6.16 5.92
N ALA A 159 -7.73 -4.86 5.64
CA ALA A 159 -8.59 -3.85 6.23
C ALA A 159 -9.50 -3.22 5.18
N ILE A 160 -10.74 -2.94 5.57
CA ILE A 160 -11.71 -2.26 4.73
C ILE A 160 -12.24 -1.05 5.49
N PHE A 161 -12.08 0.14 4.90
CA PHE A 161 -12.64 1.38 5.37
C PHE A 161 -13.88 1.73 4.54
N ASP A 162 -15.05 1.66 5.16
CA ASP A 162 -16.35 1.96 4.57
C ASP A 162 -16.96 3.21 5.22
N PRO A 163 -16.54 4.43 4.82
CA PRO A 163 -16.92 5.67 5.48
C PRO A 163 -18.44 5.88 5.56
N ASP A 164 -19.16 5.45 4.51
CA ASP A 164 -20.60 5.66 4.31
C ASP A 164 -21.44 4.39 4.51
N LEU A 165 -20.83 3.32 5.05
CA LEU A 165 -21.50 2.05 5.39
C LEU A 165 -22.25 1.45 4.18
N HIS A 166 -21.62 1.50 3.01
CA HIS A 166 -22.17 0.97 1.77
C HIS A 166 -22.30 -0.56 1.78
N ILE A 167 -21.31 -1.25 2.34
CA ILE A 167 -21.21 -2.72 2.30
C ILE A 167 -20.93 -3.34 3.68
N LEU A 168 -20.48 -2.56 4.67
CA LEU A 168 -20.12 -3.02 6.01
C LEU A 168 -21.07 -2.48 7.10
N PRO A 169 -21.28 -3.24 8.18
CA PRO A 169 -22.07 -2.78 9.32
C PRO A 169 -21.33 -1.77 10.23
N ARG A 170 -20.05 -1.49 9.96
CA ARG A 170 -19.21 -0.52 10.68
C ARG A 170 -18.22 0.09 9.70
N LYS A 171 -17.75 1.31 10.01
CA LYS A 171 -16.84 2.04 9.12
C LYS A 171 -15.48 1.38 8.93
N LEU A 172 -15.00 0.60 9.88
CA LEU A 172 -13.71 -0.07 9.79
C LEU A 172 -13.82 -1.52 10.19
N HIS A 173 -13.41 -2.41 9.28
CA HIS A 173 -13.23 -3.84 9.53
C HIS A 173 -11.79 -4.21 9.20
N ALA A 174 -11.26 -5.18 9.92
CA ALA A 174 -10.02 -5.83 9.53
C ALA A 174 -10.09 -7.32 9.80
N TYR A 175 -9.37 -8.04 8.97
CA TYR A 175 -9.31 -9.49 8.98
C TYR A 175 -7.86 -9.92 9.09
N GLN A 176 -7.64 -11.05 9.77
CA GLN A 176 -6.36 -11.72 9.84
C GLN A 176 -6.45 -13.07 9.12
N LEU A 177 -5.45 -13.36 8.30
CA LEU A 177 -5.36 -14.63 7.60
C LEU A 177 -5.06 -15.76 8.59
N PHE A 178 -5.88 -16.81 8.56
CA PHE A 178 -5.70 -18.02 9.34
C PHE A 178 -6.07 -19.24 8.48
N ASN A 179 -5.12 -20.15 8.27
CA ASN A 179 -5.32 -21.34 7.45
C ASN A 179 -5.98 -21.06 6.08
N GLN A 180 -5.46 -20.08 5.33
CA GLN A 180 -5.94 -19.66 4.01
C GLN A 180 -7.32 -18.98 3.98
N SER A 181 -7.91 -18.67 5.14
CA SER A 181 -9.17 -17.92 5.24
C SER A 181 -9.03 -16.74 6.17
N TYR A 182 -9.70 -15.65 5.84
CA TYR A 182 -9.73 -14.46 6.69
C TYR A 182 -10.70 -14.64 7.86
N ILE A 183 -10.20 -14.39 9.07
CA ILE A 183 -11.00 -14.28 10.29
C ILE A 183 -11.10 -12.80 10.65
N LEU A 184 -12.32 -12.32 10.86
CA LEU A 184 -12.55 -10.96 11.34
C LEU A 184 -11.86 -10.75 12.69
N LEU A 185 -10.99 -9.74 12.79
CA LEU A 185 -10.34 -9.38 14.05
C LEU A 185 -11.41 -9.00 15.10
N PRO A 186 -11.24 -9.41 16.36
CA PRO A 186 -12.30 -9.31 17.36
C PRO A 186 -12.81 -7.88 17.55
N LYS A 187 -14.11 -7.77 17.86
CA LYS A 187 -14.93 -6.54 17.96
C LYS A 187 -14.40 -5.40 18.82
N ASN A 188 -13.27 -5.55 19.51
CA ASN A 188 -12.63 -4.52 20.32
C ASN A 188 -11.95 -3.45 19.44
N ASN A 189 -12.64 -3.02 18.39
CA ASN A 189 -12.46 -1.72 17.76
C ASN A 189 -12.82 -0.65 18.81
N ILE A 190 -11.95 -0.45 19.79
CA ILE A 190 -12.13 0.61 20.78
C ILE A 190 -12.03 1.92 20.00
N ASN A 191 -13.12 2.69 19.96
CA ASN A 191 -13.18 4.01 19.33
C ASN A 191 -12.73 4.03 17.85
N ASN A 192 -13.19 3.06 17.04
CA ASN A 192 -12.83 2.95 15.61
C ASN A 192 -11.32 2.82 15.34
N CYS A 193 -10.60 2.16 16.24
CA CYS A 193 -9.19 1.81 16.11
C CYS A 193 -9.01 0.29 15.97
N ILE A 194 -8.17 -0.15 15.05
CA ILE A 194 -7.72 -1.53 14.91
C ILE A 194 -6.22 -1.57 15.12
N TRP A 195 -5.76 -2.47 15.97
CA TRP A 195 -4.35 -2.65 16.26
C TRP A 195 -3.84 -3.97 15.67
N PHE A 196 -2.74 -3.90 14.91
CA PHE A 196 -2.05 -5.04 14.33
C PHE A 196 -0.80 -5.32 15.17
N GLU A 197 -0.97 -6.14 16.22
CA GLU A 197 0.01 -6.33 17.30
C GLU A 197 1.43 -6.65 16.81
N ASP A 198 1.55 -7.55 15.85
CA ASP A 198 2.82 -8.03 15.29
C ASP A 198 3.45 -7.02 14.32
N LEU A 199 2.64 -6.16 13.69
CA LEU A 199 3.14 -5.07 12.85
C LEU A 199 3.54 -3.85 13.69
N ASN A 200 3.06 -3.76 14.95
CA ASN A 200 3.19 -2.58 15.80
C ASN A 200 2.61 -1.31 15.12
N VAL A 201 1.46 -1.46 14.46
CA VAL A 201 0.75 -0.39 13.75
C VAL A 201 -0.73 -0.40 14.15
N GLY A 202 -1.30 0.79 14.30
CA GLY A 202 -2.73 1.00 14.50
C GLY A 202 -3.37 1.77 13.36
N LEU A 203 -4.54 1.34 12.92
CA LEU A 203 -5.39 2.08 11.98
C LEU A 203 -6.61 2.63 12.74
N LYS A 204 -6.73 3.95 12.77
CA LYS A 204 -7.80 4.64 13.50
C LYS A 204 -8.53 5.63 12.60
N ILE A 205 -9.86 5.60 12.65
CA ILE A 205 -10.67 6.66 12.05
C ILE A 205 -10.59 7.89 12.95
N GLN A 206 -10.11 9.00 12.39
CA GLN A 206 -10.09 10.30 13.03
C GLN A 206 -10.84 11.31 12.17
N GLU A 207 -11.67 12.13 12.81
CA GLU A 207 -12.31 13.27 12.17
C GLU A 207 -11.35 14.45 12.17
N GLY A 208 -11.27 15.15 11.03
CA GLY A 208 -10.41 16.31 10.83
C GLY A 208 -10.76 17.00 9.52
N VAL A 209 -10.26 18.23 9.36
CA VAL A 209 -10.41 18.99 8.10
C VAL A 209 -9.16 18.79 7.28
N ILE A 210 -9.33 18.39 6.02
CA ILE A 210 -8.22 18.11 5.11
C ILE A 210 -8.45 18.91 3.83
N GLU A 211 -7.54 19.84 3.54
CA GLU A 211 -7.61 20.69 2.35
C GLU A 211 -8.97 21.42 2.20
N GLY A 212 -9.65 21.68 3.33
CA GLY A 212 -10.96 22.34 3.37
C GLY A 212 -12.17 21.41 3.23
N MET A 213 -11.97 20.09 3.20
CA MET A 213 -12.99 19.04 3.24
C MET A 213 -13.14 18.45 4.65
#